data_AF-A0A530RDU9-F1
#
_entry.id   AF-A0A530RDU9-F1
#
_cell.length_a   1.000
_cell.length_b   1.000
_cell.length_c   1.000
_cell.angle_alpha   90.00
_cell.angle_beta   90.00
_cell.angle_gamma   90.00
#
_symmetry.space_group_name_H-M   'P 1'
#
loop_
_entity.id
_entity.type
_entity.pdbx_description
1 polymer ?
#
loop_
_entity_poly.entity_id
_entity_poly.type
_entity_poly.pdbx_seq_one_letter_code
_entity_poly.pdbx_strand_id
1 'polypeptide(L)'
;ITYPSLSQNLQLVSLELRAGRSLDDALKSLADRLSLDEVRSFATLLQQSKELGTSLSGALRVYSDEMRHKRMSIAEEKAHALPAKMSVPVTICILPVVLMIAIIPIIVKMTAGD
;
A
#
# COMPACT_ATOMS: atom_id res chain seq x y z
N ILE A 1 -14.36 -6.66 19.33
CA ILE A 1 -13.38 -7.58 18.70
C ILE A 1 -13.34 -7.21 17.22
N THR A 2 -12.37 -6.38 16.81
CA THR A 2 -12.49 -5.53 15.61
C THR A 2 -12.24 -6.27 14.28
N TYR A 3 -11.65 -7.47 14.28
CA TYR A 3 -11.44 -8.29 13.08
C TYR A 3 -11.59 -9.80 13.39
N PRO A 4 -12.77 -10.41 13.17
CA PRO A 4 -13.02 -11.81 13.54
C PRO A 4 -12.20 -12.81 12.72
N SER A 5 -11.92 -12.49 11.45
CA SER A 5 -11.10 -13.32 10.56
C SER A 5 -9.66 -13.48 11.06
N LEU A 6 -9.04 -12.39 11.55
CA LEU A 6 -7.69 -12.44 12.11
C LEU A 6 -7.63 -13.29 13.38
N SER A 7 -8.62 -13.14 14.26
CA SER A 7 -8.71 -13.93 15.50
C SER A 7 -8.80 -15.43 15.21
N GLN A 8 -9.62 -15.84 14.24
CA GLN A 8 -9.73 -17.25 13.84
C GLN A 8 -8.42 -17.80 13.29
N ASN A 9 -7.70 -17.02 12.46
CA ASN A 9 -6.42 -17.44 11.91
C ASN A 9 -5.35 -17.60 13.01
N LEU A 10 -5.27 -16.66 13.96
CA LEU A 10 -4.36 -16.76 15.12
C LEU A 10 -4.72 -17.92 16.06
N GLN A 11 -6.01 -18.20 16.27
CA GLN A 11 -6.44 -19.37 17.03
C GLN A 11 -6.01 -20.68 16.35
N LEU A 12 -6.08 -20.75 15.02
CA LEU A 12 -5.60 -21.91 14.28
C LEU A 12 -4.09 -22.09 14.41
N VAL A 13 -3.30 -21.01 14.34
CA VAL A 13 -1.84 -21.07 14.61
C VAL A 13 -1.57 -21.60 16.02
N SER A 14 -2.32 -21.13 17.02
CA SER A 14 -2.21 -21.65 18.39
C SER A 14 -2.57 -23.13 18.49
N LEU A 15 -3.53 -23.61 17.68
CA LEU A 15 -3.91 -25.02 17.59
C LEU A 15 -2.79 -25.85 16.94
N GLU A 16 -2.20 -25.37 15.85
CA GLU A 16 -1.09 -26.01 15.15
C GLU A 16 0.15 -26.15 16.03
N LEU A 17 0.48 -25.10 16.78
CA LEU A 17 1.56 -25.14 17.79
C LEU A 17 1.28 -26.18 18.88
N ARG A 18 0.04 -26.25 19.39
CA ARG A 18 -0.37 -27.26 20.38
C ARG A 18 -0.34 -28.68 19.80
N ALA A 19 -0.58 -28.83 18.51
CA ALA A 19 -0.49 -30.11 17.80
C ALA A 19 0.98 -30.54 17.54
N GLY A 20 1.97 -29.76 17.97
CA GLY A 20 3.39 -30.08 17.85
C GLY A 20 4.04 -29.59 16.56
N ARG A 21 3.36 -28.79 15.74
CA ARG A 21 4.02 -28.10 14.62
C ARG A 21 5.02 -27.08 15.15
N SER A 22 6.09 -26.90 14.39
CA SER A 22 7.05 -25.84 14.64
C SER A 22 6.41 -24.46 14.42
N LEU A 23 6.96 -23.45 15.08
CA LEU A 23 6.51 -22.06 14.93
C LEU A 23 6.69 -21.55 13.50
N ASP A 24 7.78 -21.94 12.86
CA ASP A 24 8.07 -21.65 11.45
C ASP A 24 7.01 -22.23 10.52
N ASP A 25 6.65 -23.51 10.66
CA ASP A 25 5.60 -24.13 9.84
C ASP A 25 4.23 -23.51 10.08
N ALA A 26 3.89 -23.23 11.34
CA ALA A 26 2.59 -22.63 11.70
C ALA A 26 2.47 -21.19 11.17
N LEU A 27 3.54 -20.38 11.24
CA LEU A 27 3.58 -19.04 10.68
C LEU A 27 3.60 -19.04 9.15
N LYS A 28 4.25 -20.04 8.53
CA LYS A 28 4.20 -20.23 7.07
C LYS A 28 2.80 -20.59 6.60
N SER A 29 2.12 -21.50 7.30
CA SER A 29 0.71 -21.83 7.03
C SER A 29 -0.20 -20.61 7.20
N LEU A 30 0.04 -19.78 8.21
CA LEU A 30 -0.67 -18.50 8.37
C LEU A 30 -0.43 -17.55 7.18
N ALA A 31 0.82 -17.42 6.73
CA ALA A 31 1.18 -16.57 5.59
C ALA A 31 0.52 -17.04 4.29
N ASP A 32 0.49 -18.36 4.06
CA ASP A 32 -0.13 -18.94 2.87
C ASP A 32 -1.66 -18.77 2.90
N ARG A 33 -2.29 -18.91 4.07
CA ARG A 33 -3.75 -18.71 4.24
C ARG A 33 -4.20 -17.26 4.10
N LEU A 34 -3.41 -16.32 4.59
CA LEU A 34 -3.73 -14.89 4.49
C LEU A 34 -3.30 -14.30 3.14
N SER A 35 -2.32 -14.90 2.47
CA SER A 35 -1.77 -14.43 1.19
C SER A 35 -1.36 -12.94 1.23
N LEU A 36 -0.86 -12.50 2.40
CA LEU A 36 -0.40 -11.14 2.64
C LEU A 36 1.13 -11.14 2.78
N ASP A 37 1.81 -10.29 2.01
CA ASP A 37 3.26 -10.14 2.07
C ASP A 37 3.74 -9.67 3.44
N GLU A 38 2.94 -8.85 4.13
CA GLU A 38 3.26 -8.42 5.51
C GLU A 38 3.42 -9.63 6.42
N VAL A 39 2.50 -10.60 6.35
CA VAL A 39 2.49 -11.79 7.21
C VAL A 39 3.68 -12.69 6.90
N ARG A 40 4.10 -12.76 5.63
CA ARG A 40 5.30 -13.50 5.21
C ARG A 40 6.58 -12.87 5.77
N SER A 41 6.69 -11.54 5.71
CA SER A 41 7.82 -10.82 6.33
C SER A 41 7.82 -10.99 7.86
N PHE A 42 6.66 -10.93 8.50
CA PHE A 42 6.51 -11.17 9.94
C PHE A 42 6.98 -12.57 10.36
N ALA A 43 6.55 -13.60 9.63
CA ALA A 43 6.95 -14.98 9.87
C ALA A 43 8.47 -15.15 9.81
N THR A 44 9.09 -14.54 8.79
CA THR A 44 10.55 -14.58 8.58
C THR A 44 11.29 -13.86 9.70
N LEU A 45 10.82 -12.70 10.15
CA LEU A 45 11.40 -11.96 11.27
C LEU A 45 11.32 -12.73 12.58
N LEU A 46 10.18 -13.38 12.84
CA LEU A 46 9.99 -14.25 14.01
C LEU A 46 10.93 -15.44 14.00
N GLN A 47 11.10 -16.08 12.84
CA GLN A 47 12.03 -17.19 12.67
C GLN A 47 13.48 -16.75 12.93
N GLN A 48 13.91 -15.65 12.30
CA GLN A 48 15.26 -15.10 12.50
C GLN A 48 15.51 -14.70 13.95
N SER A 49 14.53 -14.09 14.63
CA SER A 49 14.67 -13.72 16.05
C SER A 49 14.77 -14.95 16.96
N LYS A 50 14.05 -16.04 16.65
CA LYS A 50 14.15 -17.31 17.38
C LYS A 50 15.52 -17.98 17.17
N GLU A 51 16.05 -17.98 15.95
CA GLU A 51 17.34 -18.61 15.63
C GLU A 51 18.54 -17.82 16.17
N LEU A 52 18.49 -16.48 16.11
CA LEU A 52 19.58 -15.60 16.53
C LEU A 52 19.53 -15.26 18.03
N GLY A 53 18.44 -15.60 18.74
CA GLY A 53 18.24 -15.29 20.17
C GLY A 53 18.14 -13.79 20.48
N THR A 54 17.96 -12.95 19.46
CA THR A 54 17.82 -11.49 19.60
C THR A 54 16.47 -11.14 20.20
N SER A 55 16.34 -9.95 20.81
CA SER A 55 15.12 -9.56 21.51
C SER A 55 13.91 -9.53 20.56
N LEU A 56 13.08 -10.57 20.62
CA LEU A 56 11.84 -10.70 19.85
C LEU A 56 10.91 -9.50 20.04
N SER A 57 10.86 -8.98 21.27
CA SER A 57 10.12 -7.78 21.64
C SER A 57 10.58 -6.53 20.88
N GLY A 58 11.89 -6.36 20.66
CA GLY A 58 12.45 -5.27 19.87
C GLY A 58 12.08 -5.38 18.40
N ALA A 59 12.26 -6.57 17.80
CA ALA A 59 11.93 -6.84 16.40
C ALA A 59 10.43 -6.63 16.12
N LEU A 60 9.55 -7.14 17.00
CA LEU A 60 8.11 -6.91 16.88
C LEU A 60 7.72 -5.45 17.01
N ARG A 61 8.40 -4.69 17.87
CA ARG A 61 8.11 -3.27 18.06
C ARG A 61 8.46 -2.46 16.81
N VAL A 62 9.63 -2.72 16.22
CA VAL A 62 10.05 -2.11 14.94
C VAL A 62 9.08 -2.50 13.83
N TYR A 63 8.78 -3.79 13.69
CA TYR A 63 7.83 -4.28 12.67
C TYR A 63 6.42 -3.67 12.83
N SER A 64 5.94 -3.52 14.07
CA SER A 64 4.64 -2.88 14.33
C SER A 64 4.61 -1.41 13.93
N ASP A 65 5.74 -0.71 14.09
CA ASP A 65 5.88 0.70 13.69
C ASP A 65 5.96 0.82 12.16
N GLU A 66 6.72 -0.07 11.51
CA GLU A 66 6.78 -0.22 10.05
C GLU A 66 5.38 -0.39 9.45
N MET A 67 4.54 -1.23 10.05
CA MET A 67 3.15 -1.44 9.59
C MET A 67 2.28 -0.18 9.74
N ARG A 68 2.50 0.64 10.77
CA ARG A 68 1.80 1.93 10.93
C ARG A 68 2.26 2.92 9.87
N HIS A 69 3.56 3.00 9.63
CA HIS A 69 4.14 3.82 8.58
C HIS A 69 3.67 3.41 7.19
N LYS A 70 3.63 2.10 6.88
CA LYS A 70 3.10 1.57 5.62
C LYS A 70 1.64 1.98 5.39
N ARG A 71 0.80 1.92 6.44
CA ARG A 71 -0.60 2.39 6.34
C ARG A 71 -0.69 3.88 6.06
N MET A 72 0.20 4.69 6.64
CA MET A 72 0.28 6.12 6.35
C MET A 72 0.74 6.36 4.91
N SER A 73 1.79 5.67 4.45
CA SER A 73 2.33 5.80 3.10
C SER A 73 1.32 5.42 2.01
N ILE A 74 0.53 4.36 2.22
CA ILE A 74 -0.57 4.01 1.29
C ILE A 74 -1.65 5.11 1.25
N ALA A 75 -1.92 5.77 2.37
CA ALA A 75 -2.85 6.88 2.42
C ALA A 75 -2.27 8.12 1.70
N GLU A 76 -0.97 8.38 1.86
CA GLU A 76 -0.23 9.43 1.15
C GLU A 76 -0.17 9.16 -0.35
N GLU A 77 0.10 7.93 -0.79
CA GLU A 77 0.09 7.53 -2.20
C GLU A 77 -1.30 7.77 -2.82
N LYS A 78 -2.37 7.39 -2.11
CA LYS A 78 -3.74 7.69 -2.53
C LYS A 78 -4.00 9.19 -2.61
N ALA A 79 -3.43 9.99 -1.71
CA ALA A 79 -3.56 11.45 -1.74
C ALA A 79 -2.76 12.07 -2.91
N HIS A 80 -1.56 11.60 -3.18
CA HIS A 80 -0.71 12.06 -4.28
C HIS A 80 -1.16 11.58 -5.66
N ALA A 81 -2.05 10.57 -5.74
CA ALA A 81 -2.73 10.19 -6.97
C ALA A 81 -3.93 11.12 -7.32
N LEU A 82 -4.39 11.98 -6.39
CA LEU A 82 -5.51 12.90 -6.60
C LEU A 82 -5.20 14.05 -7.58
N PRO A 83 -4.03 14.71 -7.54
CA PRO A 83 -3.73 15.84 -8.42
C PRO A 83 -3.70 15.43 -9.88
N ALA A 84 -3.23 14.22 -10.22
CA ALA A 84 -3.21 13.74 -11.60
C ALA A 84 -4.64 13.52 -12.16
N LYS A 85 -5.57 13.03 -11.33
CA LYS A 85 -6.99 12.89 -11.71
C LYS A 85 -7.70 14.23 -11.81
N MET A 86 -7.31 15.23 -11.02
CA MET A 86 -7.87 16.58 -11.05
C MET A 86 -7.22 17.49 -12.11
N SER A 87 -5.96 17.27 -12.47
CA SER A 87 -5.22 18.09 -13.44
C SER A 87 -5.60 17.76 -14.88
N VAL A 88 -5.99 16.51 -15.17
CA VAL A 88 -6.47 16.09 -16.49
C VAL A 88 -7.67 16.93 -16.98
N PRO A 89 -8.79 17.05 -16.24
CA PRO A 89 -9.92 17.88 -16.68
C PRO A 89 -9.56 19.37 -16.77
N VAL A 90 -8.72 19.88 -15.85
CA VAL A 90 -8.27 21.29 -15.89
C VAL A 90 -7.43 21.57 -17.13
N THR A 91 -6.52 20.67 -17.49
CA THR A 91 -5.65 20.80 -18.66
C THR A 91 -6.48 20.76 -19.95
N ILE A 92 -7.48 19.88 -20.02
CA ILE A 92 -8.42 19.79 -21.15
C ILE A 92 -9.30 21.05 -21.27
N CYS A 93 -9.56 21.80 -20.20
CA CYS A 93 -10.29 23.07 -20.27
C CYS A 93 -9.40 24.27 -20.65
N ILE A 94 -8.14 24.32 -20.19
CA ILE A 94 -7.24 25.46 -20.46
C ILE A 94 -6.63 25.38 -21.87
N LEU A 95 -6.24 24.19 -22.31
CA LEU A 95 -5.65 23.97 -23.64
C LEU A 95 -6.50 24.53 -24.80
N PRO A 96 -7.82 24.27 -24.91
CA PRO A 96 -8.64 24.81 -25.99
C PRO A 96 -8.76 26.33 -25.93
N VAL A 97 -8.79 26.93 -24.73
CA VAL A 97 -8.86 28.38 -24.55
C VAL A 97 -7.59 29.05 -25.08
N VAL A 98 -6.41 28.50 -24.74
CA VAL A 98 -5.12 29.03 -25.22
C VAL A 98 -4.99 28.88 -26.73
N LEU A 99 -5.40 27.75 -27.30
CA LEU A 99 -5.42 27.55 -28.76
C LEU A 99 -6.38 28.53 -29.46
N MET A 100 -7.55 28.78 -28.88
CA MET A 100 -8.50 29.76 -29.42
C MET A 100 -7.85 31.15 -29.49
N ILE A 101 -7.26 31.61 -28.39
CA ILE A 101 -6.61 32.93 -28.32
C ILE A 101 -5.45 33.05 -29.31
N ALA A 102 -4.70 31.97 -29.53
CA ALA A 102 -3.58 31.97 -30.48
C ALA A 102 -4.06 31.98 -31.96
N ILE A 103 -5.14 31.27 -32.29
CA ILE A 103 -5.64 31.11 -33.67
C ILE A 103 -6.53 32.29 -34.10
N ILE A 104 -7.32 32.88 -33.19
CA ILE A 104 -8.22 34.01 -33.46
C ILE A 104 -7.54 35.17 -34.24
N PRO A 105 -6.37 35.71 -33.83
CA PRO A 105 -5.76 36.83 -34.55
C PRO A 105 -5.23 36.43 -35.93
N ILE A 106 -4.84 35.16 -36.12
CA ILE A 106 -4.36 34.64 -37.40
C ILE A 106 -5.50 34.59 -38.41
N ILE A 107 -6.66 34.06 -37.99
CA ILE A 107 -7.86 34.02 -38.83
C ILE A 107 -8.32 35.43 -39.17
N VAL A 108 -8.43 36.32 -38.18
CA VAL A 108 -8.85 37.72 -38.39
C VAL A 108 -7.91 38.45 -39.35
N LYS A 109 -6.60 38.22 -39.25
CA LYS A 109 -5.62 38.79 -40.19
C LYS A 109 -5.73 38.22 -41.60
N MET A 110 -6.03 36.93 -41.76
CA MET A 110 -6.21 36.31 -43.08
C MET A 110 -7.50 36.77 -43.76
N THR A 111 -8.59 36.95 -43.03
CA THR A 111 -9.87 37.41 -43.59
C THR A 111 -9.95 38.91 -43.83
N ALA A 112 -9.13 39.71 -43.14
CA ALA A 112 -9.03 41.16 -43.33
C ALA A 112 -7.92 41.56 -44.34
N GLY A 113 -7.25 40.58 -44.93
CA GLY A 113 -6.14 40.75 -45.88
C GLY A 113 -6.52 40.56 -47.34
N ASP A 114 -7.81 40.55 -47.68
CA ASP A 114 -8.37 40.72 -49.03
C ASP A 114 -9.06 42.09 -49.14
#